data_AF-A0A090LXG7-F1
#
_entry.id   AF-A0A090LXG7-F1
#
_cell.length_a   1.000
_cell.length_b   1.000
_cell.length_c   1.000
_cell.angle_alpha   90.00
_cell.angle_beta   90.00
_cell.angle_gamma   90.00
#
_symmetry.space_group_name_H-M   'P 1'
#
loop_
_entity.id
_entity.type
_entity.pdbx_description
1 polymer ?
#
loop_
_entity_poly.entity_id
_entity_poly.type
_entity_poly.pdbx_seq_one_letter_code
_entity_poly.pdbx_strand_id
1 'polypeptide(L)'
;TVFCTSIAGEEIGRILTWGTHPARQADYRLASPCLPVDIPQTYLEPILVRNAAVRGTQAQFSTEYVGHRQDADGVDVQVQDRLTGQEYTIRAKYLIGADGARSKVAEEIGLPMEGRMDIAGSMNITFKADISAHVGNRPSVLYWVIQP
;
A
#
# COMPACT_ATOMS: atom_id res chain seq x y z
N THR A 1 -0.53 15.42 13.89
CA THR A 1 0.50 14.55 14.48
C THR A 1 0.94 15.07 15.81
N VAL A 2 0.97 14.20 16.80
CA VAL A 2 1.39 14.49 18.18
C VAL A 2 2.79 13.91 18.39
N PHE A 3 3.68 14.67 19.03
CA PHE A 3 5.01 14.23 19.48
C PHE A 3 5.00 14.14 21.01
N CYS A 4 5.40 13.00 21.56
CA CYS A 4 5.34 12.74 22.99
C CYS A 4 6.46 11.81 23.48
N THR A 5 6.70 11.79 24.79
CA THR A 5 7.65 10.85 25.42
C THR A 5 7.07 9.45 25.56
N SER A 6 5.75 9.34 25.67
CA SER A 6 4.94 8.13 25.51
C SER A 6 3.48 8.53 25.27
N ILE A 7 2.60 7.60 24.89
CA ILE A 7 1.16 7.91 24.73
C ILE A 7 0.53 8.41 26.04
N ALA A 8 0.96 7.90 27.20
CA ALA A 8 0.49 8.34 28.51
C ALA A 8 1.35 9.46 29.13
N GLY A 9 2.43 9.85 28.46
CA GLY A 9 3.40 10.82 28.97
C GLY A 9 3.16 12.24 28.50
N GLU A 10 4.20 13.06 28.66
CA GLU A 10 4.21 14.45 28.24
C GLU A 10 4.11 14.58 26.73
N GLU A 11 3.28 15.52 26.29
CA GLU A 11 3.23 15.98 24.91
C GLU A 11 4.28 17.08 24.70
N ILE A 12 5.23 16.81 23.81
CA ILE A 12 6.31 17.75 23.46
C ILE A 12 5.76 18.82 22.51
N GLY A 13 4.86 18.44 21.61
CA GLY A 13 4.23 19.36 20.68
C GLY A 13 3.36 18.65 19.64
N ARG A 14 2.71 19.45 18.80
CA ARG A 14 1.84 18.94 17.74
C ARG A 14 1.89 19.79 16.48
N ILE A 15 1.62 19.14 15.36
CA ILE A 15 1.37 19.76 14.07
C ILE A 15 0.00 19.34 13.55
N LEU A 16 -0.74 20.28 12.97
CA LEU A 16 -2.04 20.03 12.35
C LEU A 16 -1.82 19.46 10.94
N THR A 17 -1.81 18.13 10.84
CA THR A 17 -1.55 17.39 9.60
C THR A 17 -2.81 17.14 8.79
N TRP A 18 -2.66 16.69 7.54
CA TRP A 18 -3.77 16.22 6.70
C TRP A 18 -4.88 17.27 6.47
N GLY A 19 -4.50 18.55 6.34
CA GLY A 19 -5.43 19.64 6.08
C GLY A 19 -6.28 20.07 7.27
N THR A 20 -5.94 19.64 8.50
CA THR A 20 -6.69 19.99 9.71
C THR A 20 -6.43 21.40 10.23
N HIS A 21 -5.38 22.09 9.75
CA HIS A 21 -5.14 23.49 10.09
C HIS A 21 -6.18 24.39 9.42
N PRO A 22 -6.87 25.31 10.13
CA PRO A 22 -7.89 26.19 9.53
C PRO A 22 -7.38 26.97 8.32
N ALA A 23 -6.16 27.51 8.40
CA ALA A 23 -5.52 28.22 7.29
C ALA A 23 -5.19 27.34 6.05
N ARG A 24 -5.31 26.01 6.13
CA ARG A 24 -5.09 25.07 5.02
C ARG A 24 -6.36 24.33 4.60
N GLN A 25 -7.40 24.33 5.42
CA GLN A 25 -8.62 23.57 5.17
C GLN A 25 -9.32 23.98 3.88
N ALA A 26 -9.32 25.29 3.56
CA ALA A 26 -9.89 25.80 2.32
C ALA A 26 -9.14 25.27 1.09
N ASP A 27 -7.81 25.29 1.11
CA ASP A 27 -6.98 24.76 0.02
C ASP A 27 -7.34 23.31 -0.29
N TYR A 28 -7.48 22.47 0.75
CA TYR A 28 -7.82 21.05 0.59
C TYR A 28 -9.19 20.85 -0.06
N ARG A 29 -10.20 21.64 0.36
CA ARG A 29 -11.57 21.56 -0.16
C ARG A 29 -11.70 22.11 -1.59
N LEU A 30 -10.94 23.15 -1.92
CA LEU A 30 -10.95 23.74 -3.26
C LEU A 30 -10.15 22.89 -4.25
N ALA A 31 -9.14 22.15 -3.79
CA ALA A 31 -8.32 21.30 -4.64
C ALA A 31 -9.05 20.04 -5.16
N SER A 32 -10.04 19.53 -4.42
CA SER A 32 -10.73 18.28 -4.78
C SER A 32 -12.10 18.19 -4.10
N PRO A 33 -13.12 17.60 -4.78
CA PRO A 33 -14.38 17.24 -4.12
C PRO A 33 -14.22 16.09 -3.11
N CYS A 34 -13.09 15.37 -3.14
CA CYS A 34 -12.77 14.28 -2.22
C CYS A 34 -11.76 14.72 -1.17
N LEU A 35 -12.01 14.36 0.09
CA LEU A 35 -11.09 14.60 1.21
C LEU A 35 -10.22 13.36 1.50
N PRO A 36 -9.05 13.53 2.13
CA PRO A 36 -8.27 12.40 2.63
C PRO A 36 -9.09 11.53 3.60
N VAL A 37 -8.92 10.22 3.47
CA VAL A 37 -9.50 9.22 4.38
C VAL A 37 -8.41 8.25 4.79
N ASP A 38 -8.47 7.79 6.03
CA ASP A 38 -7.59 6.74 6.54
C ASP A 38 -8.30 5.39 6.40
N ILE A 39 -7.88 4.58 5.42
CA ILE A 39 -8.38 3.24 5.19
C ILE A 39 -7.20 2.27 5.02
N PRO A 40 -7.02 1.32 5.97
CA PRO A 40 -5.99 0.30 5.84
C PRO A 40 -6.14 -0.54 4.56
N GLN A 41 -5.01 -0.98 3.98
CA GLN A 41 -4.98 -1.84 2.80
C GLN A 41 -5.81 -3.12 2.97
N THR A 42 -5.83 -3.71 4.18
CA THR A 42 -6.64 -4.88 4.52
C THR A 42 -8.14 -4.68 4.27
N TYR A 43 -8.63 -3.44 4.31
CA TYR A 43 -10.02 -3.12 3.95
C TYR A 43 -10.16 -2.62 2.52
N LEU A 44 -9.20 -1.83 2.03
CA LEU A 44 -9.25 -1.28 0.69
C LEU A 44 -9.12 -2.36 -0.41
N GLU A 45 -8.17 -3.28 -0.27
CA GLU A 45 -7.88 -4.29 -1.29
C GLU A 45 -9.08 -5.20 -1.59
N PRO A 46 -9.80 -5.76 -0.60
CA PRO A 46 -11.01 -6.55 -0.87
C PRO A 46 -12.09 -5.75 -1.59
N ILE A 47 -12.24 -4.45 -1.30
CA ILE A 47 -13.21 -3.58 -1.98
C ILE A 47 -12.84 -3.46 -3.47
N LEU A 48 -11.58 -3.23 -3.78
CA LEU A 48 -11.11 -3.08 -5.17
C LEU A 48 -11.24 -4.40 -5.94
N VAL A 49 -10.74 -5.50 -5.40
CA VAL A 49 -10.79 -6.83 -6.02
C VAL A 49 -12.24 -7.25 -6.28
N ARG A 50 -13.12 -7.11 -5.28
CA ARG A 50 -14.54 -7.47 -5.41
C ARG A 50 -15.20 -6.67 -6.53
N ASN A 51 -14.98 -5.36 -6.59
CA ASN A 51 -15.60 -4.51 -7.61
C ASN A 51 -15.06 -4.81 -9.01
N ALA A 52 -13.78 -5.15 -9.16
CA ALA A 52 -13.21 -5.59 -10.43
C ALA A 52 -13.84 -6.92 -10.88
N ALA A 53 -13.95 -7.90 -9.98
CA ALA A 53 -14.54 -9.21 -10.28
C ALA A 53 -16.02 -9.09 -10.70
N VAL A 54 -16.81 -8.27 -9.99
CA VAL A 54 -18.23 -8.01 -10.33
C VAL A 54 -18.36 -7.35 -11.72
N ARG A 55 -17.35 -6.61 -12.17
CA ARG A 55 -17.30 -5.97 -13.50
C ARG A 55 -16.76 -6.89 -14.60
N GLY A 56 -16.42 -8.15 -14.28
CA GLY A 56 -16.01 -9.16 -15.24
C GLY A 56 -14.51 -9.49 -15.25
N THR A 57 -13.70 -8.87 -14.39
CA THR A 57 -12.29 -9.25 -14.26
C THR A 57 -12.15 -10.65 -13.67
N GLN A 58 -11.36 -11.51 -14.31
CA GLN A 58 -10.98 -12.80 -13.73
C GLN A 58 -9.77 -12.60 -12.81
N ALA A 59 -9.96 -12.80 -11.51
CA ALA A 59 -8.90 -12.73 -10.53
C ALA A 59 -8.48 -14.15 -10.12
N GLN A 60 -7.19 -14.47 -10.23
CA GLN A 60 -6.61 -15.75 -9.83
C GLN A 60 -5.56 -15.50 -8.76
N PHE A 61 -5.91 -15.80 -7.50
CA PHE A 61 -4.98 -15.77 -6.38
C PHE A 61 -4.20 -17.09 -6.31
N SER A 62 -3.15 -17.14 -5.50
CA SER A 62 -2.26 -18.30 -5.39
C SER A 62 -1.66 -18.75 -6.73
N THR A 63 -1.61 -17.86 -7.72
CA THR A 63 -0.98 -18.06 -9.02
C THR A 63 0.23 -17.14 -9.10
N GLU A 64 1.41 -17.72 -9.23
CA GLU A 64 2.68 -17.01 -9.18
C GLU A 64 3.24 -16.83 -10.60
N TYR A 65 3.77 -15.64 -10.87
CA TYR A 65 4.44 -15.34 -12.12
C TYR A 65 5.84 -16.00 -12.16
N VAL A 66 6.09 -16.78 -13.21
CA VAL A 66 7.37 -17.51 -13.40
C VAL A 66 8.25 -16.82 -14.43
N GLY A 67 7.67 -16.29 -15.50
CA GLY A 67 8.42 -15.62 -16.57
C GLY A 67 7.55 -15.31 -17.76
N HIS A 68 8.13 -14.65 -18.77
CA HIS A 68 7.40 -14.40 -20.02
C HIS A 68 8.28 -14.45 -21.26
N ARG A 69 7.61 -14.62 -22.41
CA ARG A 69 8.19 -14.41 -23.73
C ARG A 69 7.27 -13.54 -24.55
N GLN A 70 7.82 -12.49 -25.15
CA GLN A 70 7.10 -11.60 -26.05
C GLN A 70 7.40 -11.93 -27.52
N ASP A 71 6.39 -11.79 -28.37
CA ASP A 71 6.50 -11.79 -29.82
C ASP A 71 5.79 -10.55 -30.42
N ALA A 72 5.61 -10.52 -31.74
CA ALA A 72 5.00 -9.39 -32.44
C ALA A 72 3.50 -9.19 -32.11
N ASP A 73 2.81 -10.23 -31.62
CA ASP A 73 1.36 -10.27 -31.46
C ASP A 73 0.90 -10.27 -30.00
N GLY A 74 1.83 -10.43 -29.03
CA GLY A 74 1.52 -10.46 -27.61
C GLY A 74 2.62 -11.07 -26.74
N VAL A 75 2.19 -11.54 -25.56
CA VAL A 75 3.06 -12.09 -24.50
C VAL A 75 2.51 -13.44 -24.05
N ASP A 76 3.38 -14.43 -24.03
CA ASP A 76 3.16 -15.71 -23.36
C ASP A 76 3.71 -15.63 -21.94
N VAL A 77 2.82 -15.68 -20.95
CA VAL A 77 3.15 -15.57 -19.53
C VAL A 77 3.13 -16.95 -18.90
N GLN A 78 4.26 -17.40 -18.38
CA GLN A 78 4.34 -18.63 -17.60
C GLN A 78 3.99 -18.33 -16.14
N VAL A 79 3.09 -19.15 -15.60
CA VAL A 79 2.63 -19.04 -14.21
C VAL A 79 2.60 -20.41 -13.55
N GLN A 80 2.70 -20.42 -12.22
CA GLN A 80 2.57 -21.61 -11.39
C GLN A 80 1.38 -21.46 -10.44
N ASP A 81 0.47 -22.42 -10.46
CA ASP A 81 -0.53 -22.55 -9.39
C ASP A 81 0.17 -23.09 -8.13
N ARG A 82 0.25 -22.27 -7.08
CA ARG A 82 0.93 -22.60 -5.83
C ARG A 82 0.19 -23.65 -5.00
N LEU A 83 -1.07 -23.93 -5.28
CA LEU A 83 -1.85 -24.95 -4.59
C LEU A 83 -1.58 -26.35 -5.16
N THR A 84 -1.43 -26.45 -6.48
CA THR A 84 -1.24 -27.73 -7.18
C THR A 84 0.21 -27.98 -7.62
N GLY A 85 1.02 -26.92 -7.71
CA GLY A 85 2.36 -26.94 -8.29
C GLY A 85 2.38 -26.96 -9.82
N GLN A 86 1.21 -26.93 -10.47
CA GLN A 86 1.12 -26.99 -11.93
C GLN A 86 1.57 -25.68 -12.57
N GLU A 87 2.47 -25.80 -13.55
CA GLU A 87 2.82 -24.69 -14.44
C GLU A 87 1.98 -24.69 -15.70
N TYR A 88 1.58 -23.51 -16.15
CA TYR A 88 0.82 -23.31 -17.38
C TYR A 88 1.09 -21.93 -17.99
N THR A 89 0.63 -21.72 -19.21
CA THR A 89 0.86 -20.48 -19.98
C THR A 89 -0.43 -19.72 -20.21
N ILE A 90 -0.38 -18.41 -20.00
CA ILE A 90 -1.46 -17.46 -20.30
C ILE A 90 -1.01 -16.60 -21.49
N ARG A 91 -1.76 -16.63 -22.59
CA ARG A 91 -1.56 -15.71 -23.72
C ARG A 91 -2.29 -14.40 -23.46
N ALA A 92 -1.58 -13.29 -23.55
CA ALA A 92 -2.14 -11.95 -23.43
C ALA A 92 -1.61 -11.01 -24.52
N LYS A 93 -2.31 -9.89 -24.76
CA LYS A 93 -1.81 -8.83 -25.65
C LYS A 93 -0.76 -7.95 -24.97
N TYR A 94 -0.91 -7.74 -23.66
CA TYR A 94 -0.01 -6.96 -22.84
C TYR A 94 0.13 -7.61 -21.47
N LEU A 95 1.29 -7.40 -20.85
CA LEU A 95 1.57 -7.77 -19.46
C LEU A 95 1.79 -6.49 -18.65
N ILE A 96 1.12 -6.37 -17.50
CA ILE A 96 1.29 -5.24 -16.57
C ILE A 96 2.06 -5.76 -15.34
N GLY A 97 3.27 -5.24 -15.12
CA GLY A 97 4.08 -5.51 -13.93
C GLY A 97 3.59 -4.73 -12.72
N ALA A 98 2.70 -5.34 -11.93
CA ALA A 98 2.16 -4.79 -10.68
C ALA A 98 2.51 -5.68 -9.47
N ASP A 99 3.68 -6.32 -9.50
CA ASP A 99 4.17 -7.35 -8.57
C ASP A 99 5.03 -6.81 -7.42
N GLY A 100 5.06 -5.48 -7.23
CA GLY A 100 5.60 -4.83 -6.03
C GLY A 100 7.09 -4.47 -6.10
N ALA A 101 7.69 -4.20 -4.93
CA ALA A 101 9.01 -3.55 -4.82
C ALA A 101 10.19 -4.36 -5.41
N ARG A 102 10.07 -5.70 -5.45
CA ARG A 102 11.05 -6.60 -6.09
C ARG A 102 10.42 -7.23 -7.32
N SER A 103 9.95 -6.38 -8.23
CA SER A 103 9.24 -6.79 -9.43
C SER A 103 10.13 -7.68 -10.30
N LYS A 104 9.71 -8.94 -10.46
CA LYS A 104 10.37 -9.90 -11.36
C LYS A 104 10.08 -9.56 -12.82
N VAL A 105 8.92 -8.97 -13.10
CA VAL A 105 8.60 -8.46 -14.45
C VAL A 105 9.58 -7.36 -14.85
N ALA A 106 9.85 -6.39 -13.97
CA ALA A 106 10.82 -5.33 -14.22
C ALA A 106 12.25 -5.86 -14.40
N GLU A 107 12.64 -6.87 -13.61
CA GLU A 107 13.92 -7.55 -13.73
C GLU A 107 14.08 -8.24 -15.10
N GLU A 108 13.10 -9.00 -15.54
CA GLU A 108 13.17 -9.78 -16.80
C GLU A 108 13.24 -8.90 -18.06
N ILE A 109 12.63 -7.71 -18.03
CA ILE A 109 12.76 -6.75 -19.14
C ILE A 109 14.02 -5.88 -19.04
N GLY A 110 14.85 -6.09 -18.01
CA GLY A 110 16.07 -5.33 -17.77
C GLY A 110 15.81 -3.85 -17.49
N LEU A 111 14.71 -3.51 -16.81
CA LEU A 111 14.36 -2.13 -16.49
C LEU A 111 15.33 -1.59 -15.42
N PRO A 112 16.20 -0.60 -15.74
CA PRO A 112 17.15 -0.09 -14.77
C PRO A 112 16.42 0.70 -13.68
N MET A 113 16.79 0.43 -12.42
CA MET A 113 16.35 1.18 -11.25
C MET A 113 17.52 1.98 -10.69
N GLU A 114 17.31 3.26 -10.43
CA GLU A 114 18.30 4.15 -9.83
C GLU A 114 17.97 4.41 -8.35
N GLY A 115 19.00 4.41 -7.50
CA GLY A 115 18.85 4.69 -6.07
C GLY A 115 19.70 3.77 -5.20
N ARG A 116 19.64 3.98 -3.88
CA ARG A 116 20.26 3.10 -2.89
C ARG A 116 19.22 2.12 -2.38
N MET A 117 19.53 0.82 -2.48
CA MET A 117 18.74 -0.23 -1.85
C MET A 117 19.04 -0.31 -0.34
N ASP A 118 18.13 -0.94 0.41
CA ASP A 118 18.30 -1.29 1.83
C ASP A 118 18.72 -0.12 2.75
N ILE A 119 18.08 1.05 2.57
CA ILE A 119 18.38 2.26 3.36
C ILE A 119 18.00 2.10 4.84
N ALA A 120 16.84 1.49 5.12
CA ALA A 120 16.35 1.27 6.47
C ALA A 120 15.34 0.11 6.52
N GLY A 121 15.32 -0.60 7.64
CA GLY A 121 14.27 -1.56 7.97
C GLY A 121 13.21 -0.95 8.89
N SER A 122 12.02 -1.55 8.91
CA SER A 122 10.97 -1.22 9.87
C SER A 122 10.40 -2.51 10.48
N MET A 123 10.03 -2.44 11.76
CA MET A 123 9.29 -3.50 12.45
C MET A 123 7.91 -2.97 12.83
N ASN A 124 6.86 -3.62 12.32
CA ASN A 124 5.49 -3.25 12.60
C ASN A 124 4.89 -4.23 13.63
N ILE A 125 4.23 -3.69 14.66
CA ILE A 125 3.52 -4.48 15.69
C ILE A 125 2.06 -4.06 15.68
N THR A 126 1.16 -5.03 15.47
CA THR A 126 -0.29 -4.82 15.53
C THR A 126 -0.82 -5.36 16.85
N PHE A 127 -1.52 -4.53 17.62
CA PHE A 127 -2.19 -4.93 18.85
C PHE A 127 -3.51 -4.18 19.02
N LYS A 128 -4.36 -4.67 19.93
CA LYS A 128 -5.64 -4.06 20.27
C LYS A 128 -5.65 -3.67 21.75
N ALA A 129 -5.88 -2.38 22.02
CA ALA A 129 -6.05 -1.85 23.36
C ALA A 129 -7.03 -0.67 23.31
N ASP A 130 -7.82 -0.49 24.38
CA ASP A 130 -8.58 0.75 24.56
C ASP A 130 -7.67 1.82 25.16
N ILE A 131 -7.34 2.81 24.35
CA ILE A 131 -6.52 3.96 24.72
C ILE A 131 -7.30 5.27 24.61
N SER A 132 -8.64 5.21 24.50
CA SER A 132 -9.52 6.37 24.29
C SER A 132 -9.28 7.48 25.31
N ALA A 133 -9.03 7.13 26.57
CA ALA A 133 -8.69 8.09 27.64
C ALA A 133 -7.42 8.92 27.36
N HIS A 134 -6.48 8.40 26.56
CA HIS A 134 -5.21 9.06 26.24
C HIS A 134 -5.21 9.80 24.90
N VAL A 135 -6.12 9.44 23.99
CA VAL A 135 -6.13 9.94 22.60
C VAL A 135 -7.40 10.73 22.22
N GLY A 136 -8.50 10.55 22.97
CA GLY A 136 -9.81 11.07 22.59
C GLY A 136 -9.90 12.60 22.59
N ASN A 137 -9.19 13.28 23.49
CA ASN A 137 -9.13 14.75 23.54
C ASN A 137 -8.06 15.34 22.60
N ARG A 138 -7.28 14.52 21.90
CA ARG A 138 -6.20 14.94 21.01
C ARG A 138 -6.07 14.04 19.76
N PRO A 139 -7.16 13.83 19.00
CA PRO A 139 -7.17 12.87 17.90
C PRO A 139 -6.04 13.13 16.91
N SER A 140 -5.32 12.06 16.56
CA SER A 140 -4.21 12.10 15.62
C SER A 140 -4.05 10.74 14.95
N VAL A 141 -3.77 10.75 13.65
CA VAL A 141 -3.45 9.53 12.88
C VAL A 141 -2.13 8.90 13.37
N LEU A 142 -1.18 9.74 13.79
CA LEU A 142 0.14 9.31 14.26
C LEU A 142 0.47 9.94 15.61
N TYR A 143 0.99 9.13 16.51
CA TYR A 143 1.66 9.53 17.75
C TYR A 143 3.13 9.14 17.65
N TRP A 144 4.00 10.13 17.52
CA TRP A 144 5.44 9.91 17.44
C TRP A 144 6.00 9.90 18.85
N VAL A 145 6.37 8.70 19.31
CA VAL A 145 7.01 8.52 20.60
C VAL A 145 8.51 8.72 20.44
N ILE A 146 9.04 9.77 21.07
CA ILE A 146 10.46 10.10 21.05
C ILE A 146 11.03 9.71 22.41
N GLN A 147 11.90 8.70 22.42
CA GLN A 147 12.67 8.32 23.58
C GLN A 147 14.06 8.95 23.46
N PRO A 148 14.55 9.68 24.49
CA PRO A 148 15.92 10.17 24.52
C PRO A 148 16.94 9.03 24.59
#